data_AF-A0A925RXZ6-F1
#
_entry.id   AF-A0A925RXZ6-F1
#
_cell.length_a   1.000
_cell.length_b   1.000
_cell.length_c   1.000
_cell.angle_alpha   90.00
_cell.angle_beta   90.00
_cell.angle_gamma   90.00
#
_symmetry.space_group_name_H-M   'P 1'
#
loop_
_entity.id
_entity.type
_entity.pdbx_description
1 polymer ?
#
loop_
_entity_poly.entity_id
_entity_poly.type
_entity_poly.pdbx_seq_one_letter_code
_entity_poly.pdbx_strand_id
1 'polypeptide(L)'
;MSSTPNATPAAKPSAAGRYLFLFLLGLVLGVVATVMAMRALDARKDHFPDSVMQVQQWHLNQLKDNVDRNRCAATDTLPHLQTLRTMANDIEPAMGDLRDDERFAKHASQLRATLDGALSAPPLNCAGVGSVLGKVGEDCKACHQDFRN
;
A
#
# COMPACT_ATOMS: atom_id res chain seq x y z
N MET A 1 63.89 58.22 -8.61
CA MET A 1 63.37 57.02 -9.28
C MET A 1 63.25 55.91 -8.25
N SER A 2 62.03 55.50 -7.88
CA SER A 2 61.75 54.22 -7.20
C SER A 2 60.24 54.01 -7.24
N SER A 3 59.77 53.21 -8.19
CA SER A 3 58.39 52.76 -8.30
C SER A 3 58.19 51.53 -7.40
N THR A 4 57.21 51.56 -6.50
CA THR A 4 56.77 50.40 -5.71
C THR A 4 55.66 49.64 -6.42
N PRO A 5 55.55 48.30 -6.24
CA PRO A 5 54.72 47.43 -7.06
C PRO A 5 53.24 47.50 -6.65
N ASN A 6 52.38 47.45 -7.66
CA ASN A 6 50.93 47.45 -7.52
C ASN A 6 50.47 46.09 -6.96
N ALA A 7 49.91 46.06 -5.75
CA ALA A 7 49.28 44.88 -5.20
C ALA A 7 47.86 44.73 -5.78
N THR A 8 47.60 43.62 -6.48
CA THR A 8 46.25 43.31 -6.99
C THR A 8 45.29 43.13 -5.81
N PRO A 9 44.12 43.80 -5.78
CA PRO A 9 43.17 43.63 -4.69
C PRO A 9 42.61 42.21 -4.73
N ALA A 10 42.70 41.49 -3.61
CA ALA A 10 41.97 40.25 -3.42
C ALA A 10 40.47 40.52 -3.66
N ALA A 11 39.85 39.75 -4.54
CA ALA A 11 38.44 39.90 -4.88
C ALA A 11 37.60 39.85 -3.59
N LYS A 12 36.91 40.94 -3.27
CA LYS A 12 36.07 41.03 -2.07
C LYS A 12 34.96 39.97 -2.18
N PRO A 13 34.74 39.16 -1.13
CA PRO A 13 33.71 38.12 -1.16
C PRO A 13 32.34 38.76 -1.43
N SER A 14 31.65 38.30 -2.49
CA SER A 14 30.38 38.91 -2.88
C SER A 14 29.29 38.59 -1.85
N ALA A 15 28.62 39.62 -1.37
CA ALA A 15 27.50 39.47 -0.44
C ALA A 15 26.37 38.63 -1.08
N ALA A 16 26.16 38.78 -2.39
CA ALA A 16 25.20 38.00 -3.16
C ALA A 16 25.44 36.48 -3.08
N GLY A 17 26.70 36.01 -3.15
CA GLY A 17 27.01 34.60 -3.01
C GLY A 17 26.71 34.05 -1.62
N ARG A 18 26.96 34.85 -0.57
CA ARG A 18 26.63 34.49 0.82
C ARG A 18 25.11 34.41 1.03
N TYR A 19 24.35 35.37 0.51
CA TYR A 19 22.89 35.34 0.61
C TYR A 19 22.26 34.21 -0.20
N LEU A 20 22.76 33.93 -1.40
CA LEU A 20 22.30 32.79 -2.20
C LEU A 20 22.57 31.46 -1.48
N PHE A 21 23.76 31.30 -0.89
CA PHE A 21 24.08 30.11 -0.10
C PHE A 21 23.17 29.94 1.12
N LEU A 22 22.93 31.01 1.89
CA LEU A 22 22.02 30.98 3.04
C LEU A 22 20.58 30.68 2.61
N PHE A 23 20.14 31.21 1.47
CA PHE A 23 18.83 30.91 0.91
C PHE A 23 18.70 29.42 0.54
N LEU A 24 19.67 28.87 -0.19
CA LEU A 24 19.66 27.44 -0.54
C LEU A 24 19.74 26.54 0.69
N LEU A 25 20.56 26.90 1.68
CA LEU A 25 20.65 26.18 2.94
C LEU A 25 19.31 26.20 3.68
N GLY A 26 18.66 27.37 3.76
CA GLY A 26 17.33 27.52 4.36
C GLY A 26 16.27 26.72 3.61
N LEU A 27 16.31 26.72 2.28
CA LEU A 27 15.40 25.93 1.44
C LEU A 27 15.55 24.43 1.71
N VAL A 28 16.80 23.93 1.74
CA VAL A 28 17.07 22.51 2.02
C VAL A 28 16.61 22.13 3.42
N LEU A 29 16.94 22.93 4.44
CA LEU A 29 16.50 22.69 5.81
C LEU A 29 14.96 22.73 5.93
N GLY A 30 14.32 23.68 5.25
CA GLY A 30 12.87 23.79 5.18
C GLY A 30 12.23 22.53 4.59
N VAL A 31 12.70 22.06 3.44
CA VAL A 31 12.20 20.83 2.79
C VAL A 31 12.35 19.61 3.71
N VAL A 32 13.52 19.44 4.32
CA VAL A 32 13.77 18.32 5.25
C VAL A 32 12.80 18.40 6.44
N ALA A 33 12.65 19.58 7.06
CA ALA A 33 11.73 19.77 8.17
C ALA A 33 10.28 19.46 7.79
N THR A 34 9.82 19.92 6.62
CA THR A 34 8.47 19.64 6.12
C THR A 34 8.24 18.14 5.89
N VAL A 35 9.18 17.44 5.25
CA VAL A 35 9.06 15.99 5.01
C VAL A 35 9.04 15.22 6.32
N MET A 36 9.88 15.58 7.29
CA MET A 36 9.90 14.93 8.60
C MET A 36 8.60 15.18 9.38
N ALA A 37 8.05 16.40 9.31
CA ALA A 37 6.75 16.71 9.91
C ALA A 37 5.62 15.88 9.26
N MET A 38 5.60 15.79 7.92
CA MET A 38 4.62 14.96 7.20
C MET A 38 4.73 13.48 7.57
N ARG A 39 5.95 12.93 7.61
CA ARG A 39 6.19 11.53 8.04
C ARG A 39 5.76 11.29 9.48
N ALA A 40 6.01 12.24 10.38
CA ALA A 40 5.60 12.14 11.78
C ALA A 40 4.08 12.15 11.94
N LEU A 41 3.36 12.92 11.12
CA LEU A 41 1.90 12.92 11.09
C LEU A 41 1.36 11.62 10.50
N ASP A 42 1.96 11.14 9.42
CA ASP A 42 1.53 9.90 8.76
C ASP A 42 1.77 8.65 9.61
N ALA A 43 2.87 8.61 10.36
CA ALA A 43 3.16 7.54 11.31
C ALA A 43 2.19 7.45 12.50
N ARG A 44 1.37 8.50 12.73
CA ARG A 44 0.32 8.49 13.75
C ARG A 44 -1.02 7.94 13.24
N LYS A 45 -1.17 7.78 11.92
CA LYS A 45 -2.38 7.20 11.35
C LYS A 45 -2.37 5.69 11.56
N ASP A 46 -3.54 5.12 11.76
CA ASP A 46 -3.71 3.68 11.72
C ASP A 46 -3.77 3.21 10.26
N HIS A 47 -2.73 2.50 9.82
CA HIS A 47 -2.62 1.94 8.46
C HIS A 47 -3.12 0.49 8.39
N PHE A 48 -3.59 -0.07 9.50
CA PHE A 48 -4.02 -1.46 9.55
C PHE A 48 -5.19 -1.79 8.59
N PRO A 49 -6.27 -1.00 8.50
CA PRO A 49 -7.37 -1.28 7.56
C PRO A 49 -6.91 -1.35 6.09
N ASP A 50 -6.10 -0.39 5.66
CA ASP A 50 -5.58 -0.35 4.29
C ASP A 50 -4.61 -1.50 4.02
N SER A 51 -3.77 -1.83 5.01
CA SER A 51 -2.77 -2.91 4.89
C SER A 51 -3.43 -4.28 4.72
N VAL A 52 -4.51 -4.55 5.47
CA VAL A 52 -5.27 -5.81 5.37
C VAL A 52 -5.85 -5.96 3.95
N MET A 53 -6.43 -4.90 3.40
CA MET A 53 -7.01 -4.93 2.05
C MET A 53 -5.92 -5.01 0.97
N GLN A 54 -4.79 -4.34 1.17
CA GLN A 54 -3.67 -4.37 0.22
C GLN A 54 -3.04 -5.77 0.10
N VAL A 55 -2.83 -6.45 1.24
CA VAL A 55 -2.29 -7.81 1.24
C VAL A 55 -3.28 -8.80 0.61
N GLN A 56 -4.58 -8.70 0.93
CA GLN A 56 -5.60 -9.53 0.28
C GLN A 56 -5.64 -9.31 -1.24
N GLN A 57 -5.60 -8.06 -1.71
CA GLN A 57 -5.54 -7.75 -3.14
C GLN A 57 -4.28 -8.35 -3.80
N TRP A 58 -3.14 -8.31 -3.11
CA TRP A 58 -1.92 -8.93 -3.62
C TRP A 58 -2.10 -10.44 -3.85
N HIS A 59 -2.67 -11.18 -2.89
CA HIS A 59 -2.93 -12.62 -3.04
C HIS A 59 -3.93 -12.92 -4.16
N LEU A 60 -4.97 -12.10 -4.33
CA LEU A 60 -5.90 -12.23 -5.46
C LEU A 60 -5.20 -12.03 -6.80
N ASN A 61 -4.29 -11.04 -6.88
CA ASN A 61 -3.50 -10.80 -8.09
C ASN A 61 -2.56 -11.97 -8.40
N GLN A 62 -1.98 -12.63 -7.39
CA GLN A 62 -1.16 -13.83 -7.60
C GLN A 62 -1.99 -14.99 -8.18
N LEU A 63 -3.20 -15.21 -7.67
CA LEU A 63 -4.12 -16.20 -8.24
C LEU A 63 -4.48 -15.88 -9.69
N LYS A 64 -4.70 -14.59 -10.01
CA LYS A 64 -4.95 -14.15 -11.38
C LYS A 64 -3.74 -14.39 -12.28
N ASP A 65 -2.53 -14.03 -11.85
CA ASP A 65 -1.30 -14.26 -12.61
C ASP A 65 -1.04 -15.76 -12.85
N ASN A 66 -1.34 -16.59 -11.86
CA ASN A 66 -1.33 -18.05 -12.01
C ASN A 66 -2.28 -18.54 -13.12
N VAL A 67 -3.52 -18.01 -13.18
CA VAL A 67 -4.45 -18.33 -14.27
C VAL A 67 -3.93 -17.84 -15.62
N ASP A 68 -3.48 -16.60 -15.69
CA ASP A 68 -2.97 -15.98 -16.93
C ASP A 68 -1.74 -16.74 -17.49
N ARG A 69 -0.94 -17.35 -16.61
CA ARG A 69 0.23 -18.19 -16.96
C ARG A 69 -0.08 -19.68 -17.05
N ASN A 70 -1.34 -20.09 -16.94
CA ASN A 70 -1.78 -21.49 -16.93
C ASN A 70 -1.09 -22.35 -15.84
N ARG A 71 -0.75 -21.75 -14.70
CA ARG A 71 -0.12 -22.36 -13.50
C ARG A 71 -1.13 -22.56 -12.38
N CYS A 72 -2.05 -23.49 -12.58
CA CYS A 72 -3.18 -23.70 -11.67
C CYS A 72 -3.10 -25.02 -10.90
N ALA A 73 -1.89 -25.53 -10.69
CA ALA A 73 -1.69 -26.66 -9.80
C ALA A 73 -2.05 -26.25 -8.36
N ALA A 74 -2.49 -27.23 -7.56
CA ALA A 74 -2.83 -26.98 -6.16
C ALA A 74 -1.68 -26.32 -5.38
N THR A 75 -0.43 -26.66 -5.70
CA THR A 75 0.77 -26.06 -5.10
C THR A 75 0.96 -24.58 -5.43
N ASP A 76 0.45 -24.12 -6.57
CA ASP A 76 0.52 -22.71 -6.97
C ASP A 76 -0.63 -21.88 -6.37
N THR A 77 -1.79 -22.49 -6.13
CA THR A 77 -3.04 -21.76 -5.84
C THR A 77 -3.50 -21.86 -4.39
N LEU A 78 -3.35 -23.03 -3.75
CA LEU A 78 -3.79 -23.24 -2.37
C LEU A 78 -3.14 -22.29 -1.36
N PRO A 79 -1.82 -22.01 -1.42
CA PRO A 79 -1.22 -21.09 -0.47
C PRO A 79 -1.89 -19.72 -0.47
N HIS A 80 -2.23 -19.18 -1.64
CA HIS A 80 -2.89 -17.88 -1.73
C HIS A 80 -4.34 -17.93 -1.22
N LEU A 81 -5.09 -18.99 -1.50
CA LEU A 81 -6.46 -19.16 -0.97
C LEU A 81 -6.47 -19.32 0.55
N GLN A 82 -5.51 -20.07 1.11
CA GLN A 82 -5.35 -20.22 2.55
C GLN A 82 -5.01 -18.89 3.22
N THR A 83 -4.08 -18.11 2.66
CA THR A 83 -3.76 -16.80 3.21
C THR A 83 -4.94 -15.85 3.13
N LEU A 84 -5.66 -15.80 2.00
CA LEU A 84 -6.89 -15.00 1.88
C LEU A 84 -7.89 -15.38 2.97
N ARG A 85 -8.09 -16.67 3.22
CA ARG A 85 -9.02 -17.12 4.25
C ARG A 85 -8.61 -16.72 5.65
N THR A 86 -7.32 -16.81 5.98
CA THR A 86 -6.79 -16.36 7.27
C THR A 86 -6.98 -14.85 7.44
N MET A 87 -6.54 -14.07 6.43
CA MET A 87 -6.64 -12.61 6.43
C MET A 87 -8.10 -12.11 6.47
N ALA A 88 -9.04 -12.89 5.95
CA ALA A 88 -10.46 -12.54 6.02
C ALA A 88 -11.01 -12.48 7.47
N ASN A 89 -10.32 -13.06 8.45
CA ASN A 89 -10.67 -12.88 9.88
C ASN A 89 -10.18 -11.54 10.46
N ASP A 90 -9.25 -10.87 9.77
CA ASP A 90 -8.70 -9.59 10.21
C ASP A 90 -9.52 -8.39 9.71
N ILE A 91 -10.49 -8.63 8.82
CA ILE A 91 -11.33 -7.57 8.22
C ILE A 91 -12.13 -6.82 9.29
N GLU A 92 -12.86 -7.55 10.15
CA GLU A 92 -13.69 -6.89 11.16
C GLU A 92 -12.88 -6.20 12.27
N PRO A 93 -11.79 -6.79 12.82
CA PRO A 93 -10.89 -6.07 13.72
C PRO A 93 -10.22 -4.85 13.10
N ALA A 94 -9.93 -4.86 11.80
CA ALA A 94 -9.21 -3.77 11.14
C ALA A 94 -10.08 -2.54 10.83
N MET A 95 -11.40 -2.69 10.79
CA MET A 95 -12.32 -1.63 10.33
C MET A 95 -12.99 -0.83 11.44
N GLY A 96 -12.51 -0.96 12.69
CA GLY A 96 -12.90 -0.12 13.82
C GLY A 96 -14.43 -0.07 14.01
N ASP A 97 -15.00 1.12 13.86
CA ASP A 97 -16.43 1.39 14.07
C ASP A 97 -17.36 0.60 13.11
N LEU A 98 -16.87 0.19 11.93
CA LEU A 98 -17.66 -0.61 10.98
C LEU A 98 -17.86 -2.05 11.45
N ARG A 99 -17.05 -2.54 12.39
CA ARG A 99 -17.12 -3.91 12.89
C ARG A 99 -18.51 -4.31 13.36
N ASP A 100 -19.20 -3.37 14.00
CA ASP A 100 -20.48 -3.61 14.65
C ASP A 100 -21.67 -3.32 13.69
N ASP A 101 -21.41 -2.90 12.44
CA ASP A 101 -22.42 -2.77 11.39
C ASP A 101 -22.79 -4.16 10.82
N GLU A 102 -24.08 -4.52 10.92
CA GLU A 102 -24.57 -5.84 10.49
C GLU A 102 -24.35 -6.11 8.99
N ARG A 103 -24.46 -5.09 8.13
CA ARG A 103 -24.23 -5.23 6.69
C ARG A 103 -22.75 -5.47 6.43
N PHE A 104 -21.87 -4.76 7.11
CA PHE A 104 -20.43 -4.95 7.02
C PHE A 104 -20.03 -6.36 7.46
N ALA A 105 -20.48 -6.79 8.65
CA ALA A 105 -20.22 -8.14 9.17
C ALA A 105 -20.75 -9.22 8.23
N LYS A 106 -21.91 -9.00 7.59
CA LYS A 106 -22.47 -9.92 6.60
C LYS A 106 -21.56 -10.06 5.39
N HIS A 107 -21.07 -8.97 4.79
CA HIS A 107 -20.15 -9.04 3.65
C HIS A 107 -18.82 -9.74 4.01
N ALA A 108 -18.25 -9.43 5.17
CA ALA A 108 -17.04 -10.10 5.66
C ALA A 108 -17.27 -11.61 5.88
N SER A 109 -18.43 -12.00 6.44
CA SER A 109 -18.80 -13.40 6.61
C SER A 109 -19.00 -14.13 5.28
N GLN A 110 -19.57 -13.45 4.27
CA GLN A 110 -19.80 -14.00 2.94
C GLN A 110 -18.47 -14.31 2.23
N LEU A 111 -17.50 -13.40 2.30
CA LEU A 111 -16.15 -13.63 1.77
C LEU A 111 -15.50 -14.86 2.42
N ARG A 112 -15.60 -14.98 3.76
CA ARG A 112 -15.08 -16.16 4.47
C ARG A 112 -15.76 -17.44 4.00
N ALA A 113 -17.08 -17.43 3.85
CA ALA A 113 -17.83 -18.59 3.36
C ALA A 113 -17.42 -19.00 1.94
N THR A 114 -17.23 -18.04 1.03
CA THR A 114 -16.72 -18.30 -0.33
C THR A 114 -15.34 -18.94 -0.29
N LEU A 115 -14.43 -18.42 0.53
CA LEU A 115 -13.07 -18.96 0.68
C LEU A 115 -13.06 -20.34 1.35
N ASP A 116 -13.89 -20.57 2.36
CA ASP A 116 -14.10 -21.89 2.99
C ASP A 116 -14.63 -22.91 1.97
N GLY A 117 -15.56 -22.49 1.10
CA GLY A 117 -16.04 -23.30 -0.02
C GLY A 117 -14.92 -23.67 -1.00
N ALA A 118 -14.06 -22.71 -1.36
CA ALA A 118 -12.94 -22.97 -2.26
C ALA A 118 -11.87 -23.89 -1.65
N LEU A 119 -11.65 -23.82 -0.34
CA LEU A 119 -10.68 -24.67 0.36
C LEU A 119 -11.20 -26.08 0.64
N SER A 120 -12.51 -26.25 0.86
CA SER A 120 -13.13 -27.57 1.04
C SER A 120 -13.25 -28.37 -0.26
N ALA A 121 -13.33 -27.67 -1.41
CA ALA A 121 -13.26 -28.26 -2.74
C ALA A 121 -12.22 -27.54 -3.63
N PRO A 122 -10.91 -27.80 -3.41
CA PRO A 122 -9.85 -27.10 -4.11
C PRO A 122 -9.98 -27.11 -5.64
N PRO A 123 -9.78 -25.96 -6.33
CA PRO A 123 -9.80 -25.94 -7.77
C PRO A 123 -8.59 -26.71 -8.33
N LEU A 124 -8.86 -27.66 -9.22
CA LEU A 124 -7.84 -28.55 -9.81
C LEU A 124 -7.35 -28.09 -11.20
N ASN A 125 -7.87 -26.98 -11.70
CA ASN A 125 -7.53 -26.43 -13.01
C ASN A 125 -7.81 -24.92 -13.08
N CYS A 126 -7.33 -24.26 -14.12
CA CYS A 126 -7.47 -22.80 -14.27
C CYS A 126 -8.91 -22.31 -14.42
N ALA A 127 -9.81 -23.12 -14.98
CA ALA A 127 -11.23 -22.75 -15.03
C ALA A 127 -11.84 -22.70 -13.62
N GLY A 128 -11.49 -23.66 -12.76
CA GLY A 128 -11.89 -23.67 -11.35
C GLY A 128 -11.31 -22.47 -10.58
N VAL A 129 -10.03 -22.17 -10.76
CA VAL A 129 -9.40 -21.01 -10.11
C VAL A 129 -10.03 -19.70 -10.61
N GLY A 130 -10.31 -19.58 -11.90
CA GLY A 130 -11.01 -18.43 -12.48
C GLY A 130 -12.42 -18.26 -11.90
N SER A 131 -13.16 -19.35 -11.69
CA SER A 131 -14.47 -19.31 -11.02
C SER A 131 -14.38 -18.82 -9.58
N VAL A 132 -13.39 -19.29 -8.82
CA VAL A 132 -13.13 -18.82 -7.45
C VAL A 132 -12.75 -17.33 -7.43
N LEU A 133 -11.86 -16.90 -8.33
CA LEU A 133 -11.48 -15.50 -8.50
C LEU A 133 -12.69 -14.60 -8.77
N GLY A 134 -13.61 -15.05 -9.63
CA GLY A 134 -14.85 -14.33 -9.93
C GLY A 134 -15.70 -14.12 -8.68
N LYS A 135 -15.99 -15.19 -7.94
CA LYS A 135 -16.80 -15.14 -6.72
C LYS A 135 -16.17 -14.27 -5.63
N VAL A 136 -14.87 -14.44 -5.38
CA VAL A 136 -14.17 -13.61 -4.38
C VAL A 136 -14.15 -12.15 -4.82
N GLY A 137 -13.93 -11.87 -6.12
CA GLY A 137 -13.98 -10.52 -6.66
C GLY A 137 -15.36 -9.86 -6.50
N GLU A 138 -16.44 -10.64 -6.65
CA GLU A 138 -17.82 -10.18 -6.38
C GLU A 138 -18.03 -9.85 -4.90
N ASP A 139 -17.56 -10.70 -3.98
CA ASP A 139 -17.63 -10.43 -2.53
C ASP A 139 -16.86 -9.15 -2.15
N CYS A 140 -15.63 -8.99 -2.68
CA CYS A 140 -14.84 -7.78 -2.49
C CYS A 140 -15.56 -6.54 -3.03
N LYS A 141 -16.15 -6.64 -4.22
CA LYS A 141 -16.88 -5.54 -4.86
C LYS A 141 -18.13 -5.16 -4.07
N ALA A 142 -18.92 -6.14 -3.62
CA ALA A 142 -20.15 -5.91 -2.87
C ALA A 142 -19.87 -5.15 -1.56
N CYS A 143 -18.84 -5.55 -0.82
CA CYS A 143 -18.42 -4.82 0.38
C CYS A 143 -17.97 -3.39 0.05
N HIS A 144 -17.10 -3.22 -0.95
CA HIS A 144 -16.59 -1.89 -1.31
C HIS A 144 -17.66 -0.95 -1.89
N GLN A 145 -18.69 -1.48 -2.56
CA GLN A 145 -19.81 -0.65 -3.02
C GLN A 145 -20.59 -0.02 -1.87
N ASP A 146 -20.67 -0.71 -0.74
CA ASP A 146 -21.41 -0.25 0.42
C ASP A 146 -20.56 0.64 1.35
N PHE A 147 -19.24 0.41 1.42
CA PHE A 147 -18.38 0.97 2.47
C PHE A 147 -17.13 1.73 1.99
N ARG A 148 -16.80 1.70 0.69
CA ARG A 148 -15.61 2.37 0.13
C ARG A 148 -16.03 3.56 -0.75
N ASN A 149 -16.38 4.67 -0.11
CA ASN A 149 -16.59 5.97 -0.76
C ASN A 149 -15.28 6.66 -1.08
#